data_AF-A0A401Q2M4-F1
#
_entry.id   AF-A0A401Q2M4-F1
#
_cell.length_a   1.000
_cell.length_b   1.000
_cell.length_c   1.000
_cell.angle_alpha   90.00
_cell.angle_beta   90.00
_cell.angle_gamma   90.00
#
_symmetry.space_group_name_H-M   'P 1'
#
loop_
_entity.id
_entity.type
_entity.pdbx_description
1 polymer ?
#
loop_
_entity_poly.entity_id
_entity_poly.type
_entity_poly.pdbx_seq_one_letter_code
_entity_poly.pdbx_strand_id
1 'polypeptide(L)'
;MLVEEGFTMVSADASDKMLKYALKERWNRRKEEAFDKWVIEEANWLTLPNDIQKPGNGFDAVICLGNSFAHLPDVKGDQSEQKLALKNIASMVKPGGILIIDHRNYDAILETGQAPKGKNIYYK
;
A
#
# COMPACT_ATOMS: atom_id res chain seq x y z
N MET A 1 -11.39 -1.26 9.64
CA MET A 1 -10.84 -1.35 8.26
C MET A 1 -11.57 -0.33 7.41
N LEU A 2 -10.94 0.29 6.39
CA LEU A 2 -11.63 1.28 5.54
C LEU A 2 -12.90 0.73 4.87
N VAL A 3 -12.93 -0.57 4.56
CA VAL A 3 -14.13 -1.28 4.08
C VAL A 3 -15.30 -1.20 5.07
N GLU A 4 -15.03 -1.28 6.38
CA GLU A 4 -16.05 -1.20 7.43
C GLU A 4 -16.59 0.23 7.59
N GLU A 5 -15.77 1.23 7.27
CA GLU A 5 -16.15 2.64 7.29
C GLU A 5 -16.88 3.08 6.00
N GLY A 6 -17.23 2.13 5.12
CA GLY A 6 -18.04 2.38 3.93
C GLY A 6 -17.27 2.87 2.70
N PHE A 7 -15.94 2.82 2.70
CA PHE A 7 -15.16 3.16 1.50
C PHE A 7 -15.19 2.02 0.46
N THR A 8 -15.28 2.38 -0.82
CA THR A 8 -15.05 1.44 -1.93
C THR A 8 -13.55 1.20 -2.09
N MET A 9 -13.10 -0.01 -1.80
CA MET A 9 -11.68 -0.32 -1.68
C MET A 9 -11.17 -1.27 -2.76
N VAL A 10 -9.98 -0.94 -3.27
CA VAL A 10 -9.08 -1.87 -3.96
C VAL A 10 -7.83 -1.98 -3.10
N SER A 11 -7.41 -3.19 -2.76
CA SER A 11 -6.17 -3.47 -2.03
C SER A 11 -5.24 -4.29 -2.88
N ALA A 12 -3.95 -3.95 -2.87
CA ALA A 12 -2.95 -4.66 -3.65
C ALA A 12 -1.63 -4.82 -2.90
N ASP A 13 -0.96 -5.95 -3.14
CA ASP A 13 0.34 -6.29 -2.57
C ASP A 13 1.10 -7.20 -3.56
N ALA A 14 2.43 -7.18 -3.52
CA ALA A 14 3.26 -8.09 -4.32
C ALA A 14 3.49 -9.43 -3.59
N SER A 15 3.16 -9.52 -2.31
CA SER A 15 3.32 -10.72 -1.49
C SER A 15 2.02 -11.52 -1.44
N ASP A 16 1.97 -12.59 -2.23
CA ASP A 16 0.92 -13.62 -2.19
C ASP A 16 0.68 -14.16 -0.75
N LYS A 17 1.75 -14.32 0.03
CA LYS A 17 1.70 -14.75 1.43
C LYS A 17 0.91 -13.79 2.31
N MET A 18 1.01 -12.48 2.05
CA MET A 18 0.24 -11.46 2.79
C MET A 18 -1.19 -11.37 2.26
N LEU A 19 -1.37 -11.38 0.93
CA LEU A 19 -2.69 -11.36 0.29
C LEU A 19 -3.58 -12.53 0.75
N LYS A 20 -3.00 -13.71 0.99
CA LYS A 20 -3.71 -14.86 1.56
C LYS A 20 -4.55 -14.50 2.78
N TYR A 21 -4.03 -13.67 3.69
CA TYR A 21 -4.76 -13.29 4.91
C TYR A 21 -5.91 -12.32 4.59
N ALA A 22 -5.69 -11.34 3.72
CA ALA A 22 -6.72 -10.41 3.28
C ALA A 22 -7.86 -11.13 2.53
N LEU A 23 -7.52 -12.04 1.63
CA LEU A 23 -8.48 -12.88 0.89
C LEU A 23 -9.28 -13.78 1.83
N LYS A 24 -8.64 -14.36 2.85
CA LYS A 24 -9.32 -15.16 3.88
C LYS A 24 -10.31 -14.29 4.68
N GLU A 25 -9.91 -13.09 5.06
CA GLU A 25 -10.78 -12.16 5.79
C GLU A 25 -12.00 -11.74 4.95
N ARG A 26 -11.76 -11.36 3.69
CA ARG A 26 -12.83 -11.08 2.72
C ARG A 26 -13.79 -12.26 2.60
N TRP A 27 -13.28 -13.48 2.45
CA TRP A 27 -14.10 -14.67 2.32
C TRP A 27 -14.95 -14.95 3.57
N ASN A 28 -14.39 -14.79 4.76
CA ASN A 28 -15.11 -15.01 6.01
C ASN A 28 -16.30 -14.06 6.14
N ARG A 29 -16.14 -12.82 5.68
CA ARG A 29 -17.13 -11.74 5.79
C ARG A 29 -17.91 -11.45 4.51
N ARG A 30 -17.80 -12.31 3.49
CA ARG A 30 -18.44 -12.16 2.16
C ARG A 30 -19.96 -11.97 2.16
N LYS A 31 -20.64 -12.23 3.28
CA LYS A 31 -22.09 -11.96 3.41
C LYS A 31 -22.39 -10.48 3.69
N GLU A 32 -21.37 -9.71 4.08
CA GLU A 32 -21.44 -8.27 4.23
C GLU A 32 -21.15 -7.63 2.87
N GLU A 33 -22.07 -6.82 2.36
CA GLU A 33 -22.00 -6.21 1.02
C GLU A 33 -20.68 -5.43 0.81
N ALA A 34 -20.19 -4.74 1.84
CA ALA A 34 -18.93 -4.00 1.77
C ALA A 34 -17.72 -4.93 1.50
N PHE A 35 -17.69 -6.11 2.12
CA PHE A 35 -16.61 -7.09 1.93
C PHE A 35 -16.76 -7.87 0.62
N ASP A 36 -17.99 -8.12 0.17
CA ASP A 36 -18.24 -8.73 -1.15
C ASP A 36 -17.73 -7.84 -2.29
N LYS A 37 -17.90 -6.51 -2.17
CA LYS A 37 -17.40 -5.52 -3.13
C LYS A 37 -15.92 -5.16 -2.97
N TRP A 38 -15.24 -5.62 -1.92
CA TRP A 38 -13.84 -5.31 -1.69
C TRP A 38 -12.95 -6.07 -2.69
N VAL A 39 -12.22 -5.31 -3.52
CA VAL A 39 -11.29 -5.87 -4.51
C VAL A 39 -9.91 -6.06 -3.89
N ILE A 40 -9.32 -7.24 -4.09
CA ILE A 40 -7.98 -7.60 -3.60
C ILE A 40 -7.24 -8.25 -4.76
N GLU A 41 -6.13 -7.65 -5.19
CA GLU A 41 -5.34 -8.08 -6.35
C GLU A 41 -3.85 -8.19 -6.02
N GLU A 42 -3.13 -8.99 -6.78
CA GLU A 42 -1.67 -8.99 -6.75
C GLU A 42 -1.13 -7.88 -7.67
N ALA A 43 -0.23 -7.05 -7.16
CA ALA A 43 0.39 -5.99 -7.95
C ALA A 43 1.75 -5.57 -7.40
N ASN A 44 2.61 -5.06 -8.28
CA ASN A 44 3.93 -4.57 -7.92
C ASN A 44 4.05 -3.07 -8.23
N TRP A 45 4.59 -2.26 -7.33
CA TRP A 45 4.74 -0.82 -7.56
C TRP A 45 5.52 -0.48 -8.83
N LEU A 46 6.46 -1.33 -9.25
CA LEU A 46 7.24 -1.14 -10.49
C LEU A 46 6.42 -1.32 -11.77
N THR A 47 5.32 -2.07 -11.71
CA THR A 47 4.42 -2.39 -12.85
C THR A 47 2.97 -1.98 -12.61
N LEU A 48 2.69 -1.27 -11.50
CA LEU A 48 1.36 -0.95 -10.99
C LEU A 48 0.35 -0.44 -12.03
N PRO A 49 0.72 0.43 -13.00
CA PRO A 49 -0.24 0.91 -14.01
C PRO A 49 -0.76 -0.18 -14.95
N ASN A 50 -0.05 -1.30 -15.07
CA ASN A 50 -0.47 -2.47 -15.84
C ASN A 50 -1.19 -3.50 -14.96
N ASP A 51 -0.87 -3.54 -13.67
CA ASP A 51 -1.40 -4.53 -12.73
C ASP A 51 -2.78 -4.15 -12.19
N ILE A 52 -3.02 -2.85 -11.95
CA ILE A 52 -4.27 -2.34 -11.37
C ILE A 52 -5.01 -1.43 -12.34
N GLN A 53 -6.24 -1.84 -12.67
CA GLN A 53 -7.16 -0.98 -13.42
C GLN A 53 -7.76 0.09 -12.50
N LYS A 54 -7.32 1.34 -12.69
CA LYS A 54 -7.87 2.48 -11.94
C LYS A 54 -9.30 2.83 -12.39
N PRO A 55 -10.19 3.27 -11.47
CA PRO A 55 -11.52 3.73 -11.83
C PRO A 55 -11.44 5.09 -12.53
N GLY A 56 -11.96 5.20 -13.75
CA GLY A 56 -11.96 6.46 -14.52
C GLY A 56 -10.58 7.11 -14.58
N ASN A 57 -10.45 8.30 -13.99
CA ASN A 57 -9.21 9.08 -14.00
C ASN A 57 -8.25 8.76 -12.82
N GLY A 58 -8.61 7.84 -11.92
CA GLY A 58 -7.81 7.48 -10.73
C GLY A 58 -8.64 7.34 -9.46
N PHE A 59 -7.97 6.94 -8.38
CA PHE A 59 -8.54 6.83 -7.04
C PHE A 59 -8.61 8.19 -6.34
N ASP A 60 -9.61 8.38 -5.47
CA ASP A 60 -9.74 9.56 -4.61
C ASP A 60 -8.56 9.70 -3.65
N ALA A 61 -8.12 8.57 -3.09
CA ALA A 61 -6.96 8.47 -2.23
C ALA A 61 -6.19 7.17 -2.50
N VAL A 62 -4.87 7.24 -2.39
CA VAL A 62 -3.96 6.08 -2.42
C VAL A 62 -3.16 6.09 -1.12
N ILE A 63 -3.06 4.93 -0.47
CA ILE A 63 -2.36 4.78 0.81
C ILE A 63 -1.22 3.77 0.71
N CYS A 64 -0.06 4.12 1.26
CA CYS A 64 1.10 3.23 1.42
C CYS A 64 1.67 3.47 2.81
N LEU A 65 1.09 2.79 3.80
CA LEU A 65 1.38 3.00 5.23
C LEU A 65 2.16 1.83 5.82
N GLY A 66 2.66 2.01 7.04
CA GLY A 66 3.31 0.96 7.80
C GLY A 66 4.79 0.78 7.46
N ASN A 67 5.44 1.83 6.94
CA ASN A 67 6.81 1.79 6.46
C ASN A 67 7.01 0.80 5.30
N SER A 68 5.93 0.49 4.57
CA SER A 68 5.95 -0.51 3.50
C SER A 68 6.88 -0.11 2.36
N PHE A 69 6.92 1.16 1.98
CA PHE A 69 7.73 1.62 0.85
C PHE A 69 9.24 1.37 1.06
N ALA A 70 9.71 1.38 2.30
CA ALA A 70 11.10 1.12 2.65
C ALA A 70 11.54 -0.33 2.37
N HIS A 71 10.62 -1.23 2.02
CA HIS A 71 10.97 -2.59 1.60
C HIS A 71 11.50 -2.68 0.16
N LEU A 72 11.38 -1.62 -0.65
CA LEU A 72 11.94 -1.60 -2.00
C LEU A 72 13.44 -1.24 -1.96
N PRO A 73 14.37 -2.20 -2.16
CA PRO A 73 15.80 -1.93 -2.07
C PRO A 73 16.30 -1.12 -3.26
N ASP A 74 17.39 -0.39 -3.08
CA ASP A 74 18.11 0.26 -4.18
C ASP A 74 19.21 -0.68 -4.70
N VAL A 75 18.82 -1.66 -5.52
CA VAL A 75 19.75 -2.67 -6.06
C VAL A 75 20.73 -2.04 -7.05
N LYS A 76 20.28 -1.03 -7.81
CA LYS A 76 21.09 -0.35 -8.84
C LYS A 76 22.00 0.73 -8.25
N GLY A 77 21.68 1.27 -7.08
CA GLY A 77 22.42 2.32 -6.40
C GLY A 77 22.12 3.74 -6.90
N ASP A 78 21.05 3.92 -7.69
CA ASP A 78 20.67 5.21 -8.30
C ASP A 78 19.22 5.65 -7.96
N GLN A 79 18.54 4.84 -7.14
CA GLN A 79 17.14 4.99 -6.75
C GLN A 79 16.14 5.01 -7.91
N SER A 80 16.52 4.53 -9.09
CA SER A 80 15.65 4.55 -10.28
C SER A 80 14.37 3.76 -10.07
N GLU A 81 14.43 2.65 -9.34
CA GLU A 81 13.29 1.79 -9.03
C GLU A 81 12.34 2.45 -8.02
N GLN A 82 12.87 3.12 -6.99
CA GLN A 82 12.08 3.91 -6.04
C GLN A 82 11.37 5.07 -6.74
N LYS A 83 12.07 5.80 -7.62
CA LYS A 83 11.47 6.89 -8.41
C LYS A 83 10.37 6.37 -9.33
N LEU A 84 10.59 5.23 -9.98
CA LEU A 84 9.59 4.58 -10.83
C LEU A 84 8.37 4.14 -10.01
N ALA A 85 8.58 3.48 -8.87
CA ALA A 85 7.53 3.04 -7.96
C ALA A 85 6.69 4.22 -7.47
N LEU A 86 7.32 5.31 -7.00
CA LEU A 86 6.62 6.53 -6.57
C LEU A 86 5.83 7.16 -7.72
N LYS A 87 6.40 7.23 -8.92
CA LYS A 87 5.70 7.74 -10.11
C LYS A 87 4.45 6.89 -10.43
N ASN A 88 4.59 5.58 -10.37
CA ASN A 88 3.49 4.64 -10.62
C ASN A 88 2.40 4.75 -9.55
N ILE A 89 2.75 4.79 -8.27
CA ILE A 89 1.82 5.00 -7.15
C ILE A 89 1.08 6.33 -7.32
N ALA A 90 1.80 7.43 -7.58
CA ALA A 90 1.20 8.74 -7.79
C ALA A 90 0.25 8.76 -9.00
N SER A 91 0.55 7.99 -10.06
CA SER A 91 -0.30 7.89 -11.26
C SER A 91 -1.65 7.21 -11.02
N MET A 92 -1.81 6.53 -9.89
CA MET A 92 -3.08 5.94 -9.45
C MET A 92 -4.01 7.00 -8.84
N VAL A 93 -3.48 8.12 -8.35
CA VAL A 93 -4.26 9.20 -7.74
C VAL A 93 -4.92 10.05 -8.83
N LYS A 94 -6.21 10.31 -8.72
CA LYS A 94 -6.91 11.21 -9.65
C LYS A 94 -6.46 12.68 -9.44
N PRO A 95 -6.68 13.58 -10.41
CA PRO A 95 -6.49 15.01 -10.19
C PRO A 95 -7.30 15.52 -8.99
N GLY A 96 -6.63 16.17 -8.04
CA GLY A 96 -7.23 16.64 -6.78
C GLY A 96 -7.39 15.57 -5.70
N GLY A 97 -6.98 14.32 -5.95
CA GLY A 97 -6.91 13.26 -4.96
C GLY A 97 -5.68 13.37 -4.06
N ILE A 98 -5.56 12.42 -3.12
CA ILE A 98 -4.53 12.46 -2.07
C ILE A 98 -3.67 11.19 -2.10
N LEU A 99 -2.35 11.34 -2.00
CA LEU A 99 -1.43 10.25 -1.68
C LEU A 99 -1.02 10.37 -0.21
N ILE A 100 -1.24 9.32 0.57
CA ILE A 100 -0.75 9.22 1.96
C ILE A 100 0.29 8.11 2.00
N ILE A 101 1.55 8.49 2.17
CA ILE A 101 2.68 7.57 2.25
C ILE A 101 3.51 7.90 3.48
N ASP A 102 4.00 6.87 4.17
CA ASP A 102 4.85 7.03 5.34
C ASP A 102 6.21 6.33 5.18
N HIS A 103 7.12 6.66 6.09
CA HIS A 103 8.32 5.90 6.37
C HIS A 103 8.68 6.09 7.85
N ARG A 104 9.48 5.18 8.39
CA ARG A 104 10.09 5.37 9.71
C ARG A 104 11.02 6.57 9.69
N ASN A 105 11.24 7.16 10.86
CA ASN A 105 12.29 8.14 11.05
C ASN A 105 13.67 7.45 10.95
N TYR A 106 14.15 7.27 9.72
CA TYR A 106 15.45 6.66 9.45
C TYR A 106 16.61 7.59 9.82
N ASP A 107 16.40 8.91 9.87
CA ASP A 107 17.42 9.87 10.33
C ASP A 107 17.87 9.52 11.77
N ALA A 108 16.91 9.38 12.70
CA ALA A 108 17.21 8.99 14.08
C ALA A 108 17.78 7.57 14.19
N ILE A 109 17.34 6.64 13.34
CA ILE A 109 17.85 5.26 13.33
C ILE A 109 19.30 5.22 12.86
N LEU A 110 19.65 5.99 11.83
CA LEU A 110 21.00 6.07 11.30
C LEU A 110 21.94 6.77 12.27
N GLU A 111 21.46 7.80 12.98
CA GLU A 111 22.24 8.49 14.02
C GLU A 111 22.54 7.59 15.23
N THR A 112 21.54 6.82 15.69
CA THR A 112 21.66 6.03 16.94
C THR A 112 22.08 4.58 16.71
N GLY A 113 21.97 4.08 15.47
CA GLY A 113 22.11 2.66 15.15
C GLY A 113 21.00 1.78 15.74
N GLN A 114 19.91 2.35 16.27
CA GLN A 114 18.87 1.63 16.97
C GLN A 114 17.49 1.97 16.40
N ALA A 115 16.76 0.93 15.99
CA ALA A 115 15.33 1.09 15.73
C ALA A 115 14.59 1.35 17.05
N PRO A 116 13.59 2.27 17.06
CA PRO A 116 12.80 2.55 18.25
C PRO A 116 12.23 1.27 18.86
N LYS A 117 12.52 1.05 20.14
CA LYS A 117 11.95 -0.06 20.93
C LYS A 117 10.62 0.40 21.49
N GLY A 118 9.50 -0.12 20.99
CA GLY A 118 8.18 0.32 21.42
C GLY A 118 7.04 -0.25 20.59
N LYS A 119 5.82 0.12 20.98
CA LYS A 119 4.58 -0.34 20.35
C LYS A 119 4.46 0.24 18.94
N ASN A 120 4.24 -0.61 17.95
CA ASN A 120 3.95 -0.17 16.60
C ASN A 120 2.54 0.45 16.57
N ILE A 121 2.37 1.63 15.96
CA ILE A 121 1.06 2.28 15.88
C ILE A 121 0.05 1.52 14.98
N TYR A 122 0.54 0.65 14.10
CA TYR A 122 -0.24 -0.15 13.16
C TYR A 122 -0.61 -1.54 13.68
N TYR A 123 0.16 -2.09 14.62
CA TYR A 123 -0.05 -3.45 15.13
C TYR A 123 -0.41 -3.39 16.61
N LYS A 124 -1.53 -4.02 16.98
CA LYS A 124 -1.97 -4.16 18.37
C LYS A 124 -1.30 -5.33 19.07
#